data_AF-W5JB75-F1
#
_entry.id   AF-W5JB75-F1
#
_cell.length_a   1.000
_cell.length_b   1.000
_cell.length_c   1.000
_cell.angle_alpha   90.00
_cell.angle_beta   90.00
_cell.angle_gamma   90.00
#
_symmetry.space_group_name_H-M   'P 1'
#
loop_
_entity.id
_entity.type
_entity.pdbx_description
1 polymer ?
#
loop_
_entity_poly.entity_id
_entity_poly.type
_entity_poly.pdbx_seq_one_letter_code
_entity_poly.pdbx_strand_id
1 'polypeptide(L)'
;MGLLDAGQVRRILYEALDLWSRHANISFREVYSTEADIQVMFARKFHGDGYNFDGPGKILAHAFYPGSGIGGDAHFDEEESWLLNEPLDAEGTRLFDVALHEFGHSLGLGHSSQQNAIMFPWHHISYRGKDTIPEDDRLGIESIYGPRSKRYGVNPERHTPRTSTTSTTVAPTPPPRPTTKPHYPSKGVPGHPREGYPNRVPSYPRTTTTTTTTTEMPRSREYFPSYGNRHPTRHHTTTQVVPATATPHHRQHHHPHHRPATPTRRTHHNGPTTPPNPCNTSFDAITMIRNELFVFKDRWLWRMEQQKMSDGVVEAHRPPVAYEINRLFFGLPEDFQRIDTVYENKYQKIIFFIGKQYFVFNSQKIEPGYPRPLTDLGLPESIERIDAALVWSHNNRTYLYSGRLYWRFDEDTNKVELDYPRDMSIWKGIGYNIDAAFQYSDGKTYFFKGLGYWRFNDMRMQVSRDQQPSATRWMRCPNERQVQNDLDDPSEPTDLPDPDLHPRIDTSRSTSRWSSFNVVLLLLSLLIAAAHH
;
A
#
# COMPACT_ATOMS: atom_id res chain seq x y z
N MET A 1 34.31 15.26 -24.43
CA MET A 1 34.30 14.89 -23.00
C MET A 1 35.72 15.01 -22.49
N GLY A 2 35.97 15.89 -21.52
CA GLY A 2 37.15 15.77 -20.66
C GLY A 2 36.86 14.75 -19.56
N LEU A 3 37.90 14.15 -18.96
CA LEU A 3 37.69 13.41 -17.72
C LEU A 3 37.34 14.38 -16.60
N LEU A 4 36.40 14.00 -15.73
CA LEU A 4 36.15 14.75 -14.50
C LEU A 4 37.41 14.72 -13.63
N ASP A 5 37.79 15.86 -13.06
CA ASP A 5 38.90 15.93 -12.12
C ASP A 5 38.52 15.17 -10.84
N ALA A 6 39.14 14.01 -10.62
CA ALA A 6 38.83 13.13 -9.49
C ALA A 6 39.07 13.80 -8.12
N GLY A 7 39.98 14.77 -8.02
CA GLY A 7 40.19 15.57 -6.81
C GLY A 7 39.05 16.56 -6.57
N GLN A 8 38.54 17.18 -7.63
CA GLN A 8 37.37 18.06 -7.57
C GLN A 8 36.09 17.29 -7.26
N VAL A 9 35.85 16.15 -7.93
CA VAL A 9 34.73 15.23 -7.66
C VAL A 9 34.76 14.79 -6.20
N ARG A 10 35.89 14.25 -5.71
CA ARG A 10 36.06 13.84 -4.31
C ARG A 10 35.76 14.98 -3.31
N ARG A 11 36.24 16.20 -3.59
CA ARG A 11 35.92 17.39 -2.78
C ARG A 11 34.42 17.69 -2.79
N ILE A 12 33.76 17.62 -3.93
CA ILE A 12 32.32 17.89 -4.08
C ILE A 12 31.48 16.89 -3.30
N LEU A 13 31.79 15.60 -3.39
CA LEU A 13 31.11 14.55 -2.64
C LEU A 13 31.31 14.73 -1.12
N TYR A 14 32.53 15.09 -0.71
CA TYR A 14 32.82 15.45 0.70
C TYR A 14 32.03 16.70 1.15
N GLU A 15 31.96 17.76 0.34
CA GLU A 15 31.19 18.98 0.65
C GLU A 15 29.69 18.66 0.85
N ALA A 16 29.12 17.75 0.06
CA ALA A 16 27.72 17.34 0.17
C ALA A 16 27.46 16.50 1.44
N LEU A 17 28.33 15.51 1.72
CA LEU A 17 28.25 14.71 2.95
C LEU A 17 28.49 15.54 4.22
N ASP A 18 29.43 16.48 4.20
CA ASP A 18 29.67 17.38 5.34
C ASP A 18 28.45 18.24 5.64
N LEU A 19 27.75 18.76 4.61
CA LEU A 19 26.53 19.55 4.81
C LEU A 19 25.42 18.75 5.52
N TRP A 20 25.15 17.50 5.13
CA TRP A 20 24.26 16.62 5.90
C TRP A 20 24.78 16.40 7.33
N SER A 21 26.09 16.18 7.48
CA SER A 21 26.72 15.97 8.78
C SER A 21 26.50 17.16 9.72
N ARG A 22 26.51 18.41 9.24
CA ARG A 22 26.35 19.62 10.07
C ARG A 22 25.00 19.70 10.78
N HIS A 23 23.95 19.12 10.21
CA HIS A 23 22.57 19.24 10.72
C HIS A 23 22.09 18.02 11.52
N ALA A 24 22.71 16.84 11.33
CA ALA A 24 22.38 15.61 12.05
C ALA A 24 23.53 15.07 12.91
N ASN A 25 23.21 14.22 13.88
CA ASN A 25 24.19 13.51 14.71
C ASN A 25 24.82 12.32 13.95
N ILE A 26 25.46 12.63 12.82
CA ILE A 26 26.16 11.71 11.92
C ILE A 26 27.54 12.27 11.53
N SER A 27 28.45 11.39 11.13
CA SER A 27 29.81 11.76 10.71
C SER A 27 30.32 10.82 9.64
N PHE A 28 30.83 11.36 8.54
CA PHE A 28 31.36 10.59 7.43
C PHE A 28 32.88 10.46 7.50
N ARG A 29 33.39 9.34 7.00
CA ARG A 29 34.82 9.10 6.81
C ARG A 29 35.02 8.34 5.52
N GLU A 30 35.77 8.92 4.60
CA GLU A 30 36.18 8.24 3.38
C GLU A 30 37.12 7.05 3.69
N VAL A 31 36.89 5.93 3.03
CA VAL A 31 37.66 4.69 3.15
C VAL A 31 37.91 4.08 1.78
N TYR A 32 39.00 3.32 1.63
CA TYR A 32 39.30 2.56 0.41
C TYR A 32 38.92 1.09 0.64
N SER A 33 37.64 0.78 0.51
CA SER A 33 37.08 -0.56 0.73
C SER A 33 35.79 -0.77 -0.06
N THR A 34 35.53 -2.01 -0.46
CA THR A 34 34.23 -2.49 -0.96
C THR A 34 33.18 -2.65 0.15
N GLU A 35 33.63 -2.65 1.41
CA GLU A 35 32.78 -2.79 2.60
C GLU A 35 32.45 -1.41 3.22
N ALA A 36 32.31 -0.38 2.38
CA ALA A 36 31.91 0.96 2.80
C ALA A 36 30.39 1.07 2.90
N ASP A 37 29.87 1.80 3.90
CA ASP A 37 28.41 1.96 4.10
C ASP A 37 27.72 2.75 2.95
N ILE A 38 28.50 3.48 2.16
CA ILE A 38 28.11 4.20 0.94
C ILE A 38 29.27 4.10 -0.05
N GLN A 39 29.12 3.32 -1.12
CA GLN A 39 30.00 3.37 -2.28
C GLN A 39 29.48 4.40 -3.30
N VAL A 40 30.39 5.05 -4.01
CA VAL A 40 30.05 6.01 -5.08
C VAL A 40 30.62 5.54 -6.40
N MET A 41 29.77 5.43 -7.42
CA MET A 41 30.14 5.00 -8.77
C MET A 41 29.63 5.98 -9.82
N PHE A 42 30.46 6.25 -10.83
CA PHE A 42 30.00 6.84 -12.10
C PHE A 42 29.93 5.69 -13.11
N ALA A 43 28.79 5.53 -13.76
CA ALA A 43 28.53 4.39 -14.65
C ALA A 43 27.64 4.78 -15.83
N ARG A 44 27.52 3.89 -16.82
CA ARG A 44 26.71 4.12 -18.03
C ARG A 44 25.69 3.03 -18.21
N LYS A 45 24.44 3.40 -18.50
CA LYS A 45 23.36 2.50 -18.89
C LYS A 45 23.20 1.32 -17.91
N PHE A 46 23.29 0.07 -18.36
CA PHE A 46 23.27 -1.10 -17.47
C PHE A 46 24.59 -1.23 -16.70
N HIS A 47 24.52 -1.16 -15.36
CA HIS A 47 25.70 -1.19 -14.49
C HIS A 47 25.61 -2.17 -13.30
N GLY A 48 24.69 -3.15 -13.37
CA GLY A 48 24.74 -4.38 -12.56
C GLY A 48 23.75 -4.49 -11.40
N ASP A 49 23.15 -3.39 -10.96
CA ASP A 49 22.10 -3.34 -9.92
C ASP A 49 20.68 -3.66 -10.44
N GLY A 50 20.50 -3.64 -11.77
CA GLY A 50 19.22 -3.83 -12.43
C GLY A 50 18.49 -2.54 -12.80
N TYR A 51 19.10 -1.38 -12.54
CA TYR A 51 18.56 -0.06 -12.80
C TYR A 51 19.41 0.69 -13.83
N ASN A 52 18.90 0.75 -15.06
CA ASN A 52 19.66 1.32 -16.16
C ASN A 52 19.52 2.83 -16.20
N PHE A 53 20.64 3.56 -16.27
CA PHE A 53 20.62 4.93 -16.79
C PHE A 53 20.19 4.93 -18.27
N ASP A 54 19.65 6.04 -18.74
CA ASP A 54 19.19 6.17 -20.13
C ASP A 54 19.87 7.30 -20.93
N GLY A 55 20.94 7.87 -20.39
CA GLY A 55 21.74 8.90 -21.02
C GLY A 55 21.23 10.33 -20.76
N PRO A 56 21.80 11.34 -21.45
CA PRO A 56 21.73 12.74 -21.03
C PRO A 56 20.31 13.30 -20.82
N GLY A 57 20.13 13.93 -19.65
CA GLY A 57 19.03 14.84 -19.30
C GLY A 57 17.87 14.21 -18.53
N LYS A 58 17.98 12.98 -18.03
CA LYS A 58 16.85 12.26 -17.40
C LYS A 58 17.18 11.62 -16.05
N ILE A 59 17.79 10.44 -16.03
CA ILE A 59 18.21 9.77 -14.79
C ILE A 59 19.65 10.23 -14.50
N LEU A 60 19.77 11.37 -13.83
CA LEU A 60 21.06 12.02 -13.53
C LEU A 60 21.93 11.12 -12.62
N ALA A 61 21.29 10.51 -11.63
CA ALA A 61 21.88 9.66 -10.62
C ALA A 61 20.77 8.83 -9.95
N HIS A 62 21.16 7.90 -9.08
CA HIS A 62 20.28 7.25 -8.11
C HIS A 62 21.05 6.73 -6.90
N ALA A 63 20.39 6.67 -5.75
CA ALA A 63 20.94 6.04 -4.54
C ALA A 63 19.96 5.09 -3.84
N PHE A 64 20.53 4.14 -3.13
CA PHE A 64 19.80 3.14 -2.37
C PHE A 64 19.67 3.54 -0.89
N TYR A 65 18.50 3.27 -0.31
CA TYR A 65 18.26 3.43 1.12
C TYR A 65 19.22 2.56 1.97
N PRO A 66 19.55 2.98 3.21
CA PRO A 66 20.44 2.23 4.11
C PRO A 66 20.08 0.75 4.25
N GLY A 67 21.05 -0.15 4.07
CA GLY A 67 20.79 -1.58 4.08
C GLY A 67 22.05 -2.45 4.12
N SER A 68 22.05 -3.54 3.37
CA SER A 68 23.17 -4.48 3.22
C SER A 68 23.38 -4.78 1.74
N GLY A 69 24.61 -5.11 1.34
CA GLY A 69 24.98 -5.12 -0.08
C GLY A 69 25.02 -3.69 -0.59
N ILE A 70 24.29 -3.39 -1.67
CA ILE A 70 24.23 -2.04 -2.27
C ILE A 70 23.43 -1.01 -1.46
N GLY A 71 22.88 -1.37 -0.30
CA GLY A 71 21.99 -0.51 0.49
C GLY A 71 22.72 0.65 1.16
N GLY A 72 22.75 1.80 0.49
CA GLY A 72 23.49 3.01 0.85
C GLY A 72 24.24 3.60 -0.35
N ASP A 73 24.57 2.78 -1.36
CA ASP A 73 25.36 3.16 -2.52
C ASP A 73 24.66 4.24 -3.38
N ALA A 74 25.46 5.07 -4.05
CA ALA A 74 25.02 6.16 -4.92
C ALA A 74 25.73 6.09 -6.29
N HIS A 75 24.94 5.94 -7.35
CA HIS A 75 25.41 5.84 -8.73
C HIS A 75 25.06 7.11 -9.51
N PHE A 76 25.95 7.56 -10.40
CA PHE A 76 25.80 8.77 -11.21
C PHE A 76 25.98 8.42 -12.70
N ASP A 77 25.15 8.94 -13.61
CA ASP A 77 25.33 8.66 -15.05
C ASP A 77 26.57 9.38 -15.59
N GLU A 78 27.53 8.61 -16.11
CA GLU A 78 28.78 9.10 -16.70
C GLU A 78 28.55 9.72 -18.10
N GLU A 79 27.35 9.62 -18.67
CA GLU A 79 26.97 10.30 -19.91
C GLU A 79 26.46 11.74 -19.67
N GLU A 80 26.18 12.14 -18.42
CA GLU A 80 25.76 13.49 -18.04
C GLU A 80 26.84 14.57 -18.19
N SER A 81 26.41 15.82 -18.40
CA SER A 81 27.29 16.99 -18.49
C SER A 81 27.54 17.59 -17.10
N TRP A 82 28.33 16.90 -16.28
CA TRP A 82 28.60 17.28 -14.88
C TRP A 82 29.36 18.61 -14.74
N LEU A 83 28.70 19.60 -14.14
CA LEU A 83 29.28 20.84 -13.66
C LEU A 83 29.90 20.62 -12.27
N LEU A 84 31.18 20.95 -12.15
CA LEU A 84 31.99 20.79 -10.94
C LEU A 84 32.20 22.11 -10.20
N ASN A 85 32.38 23.25 -10.89
CA ASN A 85 32.59 24.58 -10.26
C ASN A 85 32.04 25.75 -11.10
N GLU A 86 31.28 25.46 -12.15
CA GLU A 86 30.82 26.43 -13.15
C GLU A 86 29.68 27.34 -12.63
N PRO A 87 29.48 28.53 -13.24
CA PRO A 87 28.41 29.47 -12.87
C PRO A 87 26.97 28.89 -12.85
N LEU A 88 26.05 29.64 -12.24
CA LEU A 88 24.63 29.24 -12.14
C LEU A 88 23.89 29.25 -13.49
N ASP A 89 24.40 29.98 -14.46
CA ASP A 89 23.92 30.11 -15.84
C ASP A 89 24.61 29.18 -16.84
N ALA A 90 25.59 28.37 -16.41
CA ALA A 90 26.23 27.36 -17.27
C ALA A 90 25.29 26.19 -17.59
N GLU A 91 25.33 25.71 -18.84
CA GLU A 91 24.59 24.55 -19.31
C GLU A 91 25.20 23.24 -18.77
N GLY A 92 24.44 22.48 -17.97
CA GLY A 92 24.85 21.19 -17.45
C GLY A 92 24.25 20.86 -16.07
N THR A 93 24.63 19.70 -15.54
CA THR A 93 24.06 19.09 -14.33
C THR A 93 25.01 19.30 -13.15
N ARG A 94 24.57 19.94 -12.06
CA ARG A 94 25.46 20.28 -10.93
C ARG A 94 25.72 19.08 -10.01
N LEU A 95 26.94 18.54 -10.06
CA LEU A 95 27.30 17.33 -9.31
C LEU A 95 27.10 17.49 -7.80
N PHE A 96 27.44 18.66 -7.23
CA PHE A 96 27.23 18.90 -5.79
C PHE A 96 25.75 18.75 -5.40
N ASP A 97 24.86 19.32 -6.20
CA ASP A 97 23.45 19.40 -5.82
C ASP A 97 22.73 18.05 -6.00
N VAL A 98 23.07 17.30 -7.05
CA VAL A 98 22.60 15.92 -7.23
C VAL A 98 23.19 15.00 -6.15
N ALA A 99 24.50 15.07 -5.88
CA ALA A 99 25.09 14.27 -4.80
C ALA A 99 24.51 14.58 -3.42
N LEU A 100 24.16 15.85 -3.14
CA LEU A 100 23.47 16.24 -1.92
C LEU A 100 22.07 15.60 -1.83
N HIS A 101 21.35 15.47 -2.95
CA HIS A 101 20.07 14.76 -3.02
C HIS A 101 20.26 13.25 -2.81
N GLU A 102 21.12 12.61 -3.60
CA GLU A 102 21.37 11.16 -3.53
C GLU A 102 21.84 10.72 -2.14
N PHE A 103 22.77 11.47 -1.52
CA PHE A 103 23.19 11.15 -0.15
C PHE A 103 22.08 11.32 0.89
N GLY A 104 21.01 12.07 0.60
CA GLY A 104 19.80 12.07 1.42
C GLY A 104 19.08 10.72 1.36
N HIS A 105 18.96 10.11 0.17
CA HIS A 105 18.46 8.74 0.01
C HIS A 105 19.37 7.70 0.68
N SER A 106 20.70 7.80 0.50
CA SER A 106 21.70 6.99 1.23
C SER A 106 21.60 7.12 2.76
N LEU A 107 20.97 8.18 3.27
CA LEU A 107 20.73 8.45 4.69
C LEU A 107 19.29 8.16 5.14
N GLY A 108 18.48 7.51 4.30
CA GLY A 108 17.13 7.07 4.65
C GLY A 108 16.04 8.12 4.45
N LEU A 109 16.34 9.29 3.88
CA LEU A 109 15.31 10.28 3.55
C LEU A 109 14.53 9.85 2.32
N GLY A 110 13.20 9.78 2.48
CA GLY A 110 12.29 9.73 1.34
C GLY A 110 12.18 11.08 0.65
N HIS A 111 11.71 11.07 -0.60
CA HIS A 111 11.44 12.29 -1.35
C HIS A 111 10.37 13.19 -0.70
N SER A 112 10.64 14.49 -0.67
CA SER A 112 9.75 15.53 -0.17
C SER A 112 8.69 15.96 -1.19
N SER A 113 7.58 16.50 -0.68
CA SER A 113 6.56 17.22 -1.47
C SER A 113 6.75 18.74 -1.48
N GLN A 114 7.68 19.28 -0.66
CA GLN A 114 7.97 20.71 -0.60
C GLN A 114 8.95 21.11 -1.71
N GLN A 115 8.57 22.02 -2.60
CA GLN A 115 9.38 22.41 -3.77
C GLN A 115 10.77 22.94 -3.40
N ASN A 116 10.90 23.57 -2.23
CA ASN A 116 12.15 24.14 -1.74
C ASN A 116 13.02 23.16 -0.94
N ALA A 117 12.64 21.89 -0.80
CA ALA A 117 13.47 20.88 -0.14
C ALA A 117 14.68 20.47 -1.02
N ILE A 118 15.74 19.96 -0.39
CA ILE A 118 16.82 19.24 -1.10
C ILE A 118 16.24 17.95 -1.67
N MET A 119 15.47 17.21 -0.87
CA MET A 119 14.79 15.97 -1.28
C MET A 119 13.58 16.20 -2.20
N PHE A 120 13.46 17.37 -2.85
CA PHE A 120 12.45 17.59 -3.89
C PHE A 120 12.89 16.94 -5.22
N PRO A 121 11.99 16.28 -5.99
CA PRO A 121 12.40 15.35 -7.05
C PRO A 121 12.92 15.98 -8.33
N TRP A 122 12.82 17.30 -8.43
CA TRP A 122 13.14 18.05 -9.64
C TRP A 122 14.13 19.13 -9.22
N HIS A 123 15.42 18.85 -9.40
CA HIS A 123 16.46 19.77 -8.96
C HIS A 123 16.35 21.12 -9.67
N HIS A 124 16.30 22.21 -8.90
CA HIS A 124 16.24 23.58 -9.44
C HIS A 124 16.82 24.65 -8.49
N ILE A 125 17.40 24.27 -7.34
CA ILE A 125 17.95 25.19 -6.35
C ILE A 125 19.35 24.70 -5.97
N SER A 126 20.39 25.47 -6.28
CA SER A 126 21.73 25.10 -5.82
C SER A 126 21.90 25.36 -4.32
N TYR A 127 22.49 24.42 -3.60
CA TYR A 127 22.78 24.49 -2.16
C TYR A 127 24.27 24.67 -1.85
N ARG A 128 25.14 24.64 -2.87
CA ARG A 128 26.58 24.73 -2.65
C ARG A 128 26.97 26.06 -2.02
N GLY A 129 27.83 25.99 -1.00
CA GLY A 129 28.28 27.17 -0.25
C GLY A 129 27.26 27.73 0.74
N LYS A 130 26.08 27.10 0.92
CA LYS A 130 25.19 27.41 2.05
C LYS A 130 25.57 26.56 3.26
N ASP A 131 25.54 27.17 4.44
CA ASP A 131 25.75 26.45 5.71
C ASP A 131 24.47 25.76 6.24
N THR A 132 23.31 26.04 5.64
CA THR A 132 21.98 25.59 6.09
C THR A 132 21.21 24.85 5.00
N ILE A 133 20.67 23.69 5.36
CA ILE A 133 19.65 22.96 4.58
C ILE A 133 18.23 23.50 4.88
N PRO A 134 17.22 23.23 4.02
CA PRO A 134 15.84 23.63 4.28
C PRO A 134 15.24 22.93 5.51
N GLU A 135 14.21 23.54 6.09
CA GLU A 135 13.59 23.07 7.34
C GLU A 135 12.96 21.67 7.22
N ASP A 136 12.44 21.31 6.05
CA ASP A 136 11.85 19.99 5.78
C ASP A 136 12.92 18.89 5.85
N ASP A 137 14.01 19.06 5.09
CA ASP A 137 15.17 18.16 5.06
C ASP A 137 15.83 18.07 6.45
N ARG A 138 15.92 19.21 7.15
CA ARG A 138 16.45 19.30 8.52
C ARG A 138 15.62 18.50 9.51
N LEU A 139 14.29 18.64 9.48
CA LEU A 139 13.39 17.87 10.34
C LEU A 139 13.39 16.38 9.96
N GLY A 140 13.50 16.05 8.67
CA GLY A 140 13.67 14.69 8.19
C GLY A 140 14.92 14.02 8.77
N ILE A 141 16.11 14.61 8.55
CA ILE A 141 17.38 14.01 8.98
C ILE A 141 17.53 14.01 10.52
N GLU A 142 17.03 15.03 11.22
CA GLU A 142 16.97 15.03 12.69
C GLU A 142 15.99 13.99 13.24
N SER A 143 14.97 13.56 12.50
CA SER A 143 14.05 12.50 12.94
C SER A 143 14.66 11.09 12.90
N ILE A 144 15.63 10.86 12.01
CA ILE A 144 16.32 9.58 11.86
C ILE A 144 17.50 9.49 12.84
N TYR A 145 18.34 10.53 12.90
CA TYR A 145 19.63 10.48 13.61
C TYR A 145 19.71 11.37 14.86
N GLY A 146 18.77 12.30 15.03
CA GLY A 146 18.82 13.34 16.05
C GLY A 146 19.64 14.58 15.65
N PRO A 147 19.43 15.74 16.30
CA PRO A 147 20.17 16.97 16.04
C PRO A 147 21.64 16.87 16.45
N ARG A 148 22.54 17.42 15.63
CA ARG A 148 23.99 17.45 15.90
C ARG A 148 24.36 18.13 17.22
N SER A 149 23.60 19.13 17.63
CA SER A 149 23.73 19.75 18.95
C SER A 149 22.55 19.35 19.84
N LYS A 150 22.84 19.02 21.11
CA LYS A 150 21.78 18.79 22.10
C LYS A 150 21.02 20.09 22.34
N ARG A 151 19.88 20.24 21.66
CA ARG A 151 18.88 21.27 21.97
C ARG A 151 18.27 20.96 23.34
N TYR A 152 18.96 21.37 24.41
CA TYR A 152 18.36 21.48 25.72
C TYR A 152 17.19 22.46 25.59
N GLY A 153 15.97 21.93 25.59
CA GLY A 153 14.78 22.77 25.56
C GLY A 153 14.84 23.73 26.75
N VAL A 154 14.75 25.03 26.49
CA VAL A 154 14.30 25.97 27.52
C VAL A 154 12.95 25.43 27.97
N ASN A 155 12.88 24.95 29.21
CA ASN A 155 11.65 24.41 29.78
C ASN A 155 10.57 25.48 29.61
N PRO A 156 9.54 25.27 28.75
CA PRO A 156 8.56 26.30 28.51
C PRO A 156 7.92 26.65 29.85
N GLU A 157 7.74 27.94 30.10
CA GLU A 157 7.23 28.40 31.39
C GLU A 157 5.94 27.64 31.74
N ARG A 158 5.76 27.38 33.04
CA ARG A 158 4.55 26.72 33.54
C ARG A 158 3.35 27.68 33.39
N HIS A 159 2.84 27.80 32.17
CA HIS A 159 1.53 28.36 31.89
C HIS A 159 0.49 27.40 32.46
N THR A 160 0.19 27.56 33.75
CA THR A 160 -0.95 26.92 34.40
C THR A 160 -2.21 27.27 33.62
N PRO A 161 -2.90 26.31 32.98
CA PRO A 161 -4.12 26.60 32.22
C PRO A 161 -5.19 27.11 33.17
N ARG A 162 -5.57 28.38 33.05
CA ARG A 162 -6.60 29.00 33.86
C ARG A 162 -7.94 28.34 33.53
N THR A 163 -8.45 27.53 34.45
CA THR A 163 -9.62 26.68 34.23
C THR A 163 -10.87 27.48 33.86
N SER A 164 -11.29 27.38 32.60
CA SER A 164 -12.65 27.68 32.16
C SER A 164 -13.53 26.46 32.45
N THR A 165 -14.57 26.63 33.26
CA THR A 165 -15.51 25.56 33.61
C THR A 165 -16.52 25.33 32.50
N THR A 166 -16.57 24.11 31.96
CA THR A 166 -17.68 23.61 31.14
C THR A 166 -18.49 22.63 31.97
N SER A 167 -19.81 22.83 32.06
CA SER A 167 -20.71 22.03 32.89
C SER A 167 -20.84 20.59 32.37
N THR A 168 -20.80 19.61 33.29
CA THR A 168 -21.01 18.19 32.98
C THR A 168 -22.38 17.74 33.46
N THR A 169 -23.21 17.20 32.57
CA THR A 169 -24.50 16.60 32.91
C THR A 169 -24.32 15.29 33.72
N VAL A 170 -25.10 15.11 34.78
CA VAL A 170 -24.95 14.00 35.73
C VAL A 170 -25.74 12.76 35.28
N ALA A 171 -25.11 11.58 35.41
CA ALA A 171 -25.78 10.27 35.35
C ALA A 171 -25.85 9.63 36.77
N PRO A 172 -26.87 8.81 37.10
CA PRO A 172 -27.15 8.42 38.49
C PRO A 172 -26.20 7.36 39.07
N THR A 173 -26.04 7.38 40.40
CA THR A 173 -25.17 6.46 41.15
C THR A 173 -25.91 5.20 41.65
N PRO A 174 -25.30 3.99 41.62
CA PRO A 174 -25.85 2.80 42.28
C PRO A 174 -25.85 2.89 43.82
N PRO A 175 -26.76 2.19 44.53
CA PRO A 175 -26.86 2.25 45.99
C PRO A 175 -25.77 1.44 46.73
N PRO A 176 -25.36 1.86 47.95
CA PRO A 176 -24.32 1.20 48.73
C PRO A 176 -24.79 -0.07 49.46
N ARG A 177 -23.87 -1.02 49.66
CA ARG A 177 -24.08 -2.22 50.49
C ARG A 177 -23.77 -1.93 51.97
N PRO A 178 -24.50 -2.50 52.97
CA PRO A 178 -24.32 -2.15 54.38
C PRO A 178 -22.97 -2.56 54.99
N THR A 179 -22.55 -1.84 56.04
CA THR A 179 -21.34 -2.10 56.82
C THR A 179 -21.62 -2.87 58.11
N THR A 180 -20.71 -3.78 58.47
CA THR A 180 -20.69 -4.46 59.77
C THR A 180 -19.47 -4.03 60.59
N LYS A 181 -19.66 -3.73 61.88
CA LYS A 181 -18.59 -3.30 62.79
C LYS A 181 -18.16 -4.46 63.71
N PRO A 182 -16.87 -4.81 63.79
CA PRO A 182 -16.33 -5.57 64.91
C PRO A 182 -16.29 -4.73 66.19
N HIS A 183 -16.50 -5.36 67.34
CA HIS A 183 -16.41 -4.75 68.68
C HIS A 183 -15.27 -5.41 69.47
N TYR A 184 -14.47 -4.62 70.20
CA TYR A 184 -13.24 -5.07 70.88
C TYR A 184 -13.37 -5.00 72.42
N PRO A 185 -13.16 -6.12 73.14
CA PRO A 185 -12.85 -6.13 74.58
C PRO A 185 -11.36 -5.82 74.87
N SER A 186 -11.01 -5.69 76.15
CA SER A 186 -9.68 -5.19 76.61
C SER A 186 -8.74 -6.27 77.22
N LYS A 187 -7.54 -5.82 77.62
CA LYS A 187 -6.31 -6.58 77.95
C LYS A 187 -6.37 -7.50 79.18
N GLY A 188 -5.50 -8.53 79.23
CA GLY A 188 -5.06 -9.14 80.50
C GLY A 188 -4.02 -10.28 80.39
N VAL A 189 -2.83 -10.06 80.99
CA VAL A 189 -1.82 -11.06 81.49
C VAL A 189 -1.19 -12.10 80.51
N PRO A 190 -0.04 -12.77 80.83
CA PRO A 190 1.00 -13.04 79.82
C PRO A 190 1.50 -14.50 79.65
N GLY A 191 2.26 -14.76 78.57
CA GLY A 191 3.06 -15.99 78.38
C GLY A 191 3.99 -15.96 77.14
N HIS A 192 5.14 -16.62 77.24
CA HIS A 192 6.11 -16.93 76.16
C HIS A 192 6.35 -18.46 76.13
N PRO A 193 6.95 -19.07 75.07
CA PRO A 193 7.55 -18.51 73.85
C PRO A 193 6.69 -18.87 72.59
N ARG A 194 7.11 -19.31 71.38
CA ARG A 194 8.40 -19.72 70.76
C ARG A 194 8.35 -19.58 69.20
N GLU A 195 9.21 -20.34 68.50
CA GLU A 195 9.45 -20.43 67.04
C GLU A 195 8.20 -20.71 66.17
N GLY A 196 8.16 -20.37 64.87
CA GLY A 196 9.16 -19.71 64.02
C GLY A 196 8.70 -19.44 62.57
N TYR A 197 9.47 -18.65 61.81
CA TYR A 197 9.27 -18.30 60.38
C TYR A 197 9.66 -19.46 59.41
N PRO A 198 9.37 -19.44 58.07
CA PRO A 198 9.07 -18.27 57.23
C PRO A 198 7.93 -18.34 56.17
N ASN A 199 7.51 -17.14 55.80
CA ASN A 199 6.74 -16.67 54.64
C ASN A 199 6.76 -17.49 53.32
N ARG A 200 5.58 -17.58 52.68
CA ARG A 200 5.42 -17.50 51.20
C ARG A 200 4.10 -16.82 50.84
N VAL A 201 4.14 -15.78 50.00
CA VAL A 201 2.97 -15.14 49.38
C VAL A 201 3.33 -14.76 47.93
N PRO A 202 2.55 -15.16 46.90
CA PRO A 202 2.74 -14.70 45.52
C PRO A 202 2.14 -13.30 45.30
N SER A 203 2.82 -12.44 44.55
CA SER A 203 2.35 -11.09 44.20
C SER A 203 2.07 -10.97 42.70
N TYR A 204 0.84 -10.65 42.31
CA TYR A 204 0.47 -10.24 40.95
C TYR A 204 0.53 -8.71 40.81
N PRO A 205 1.31 -8.15 39.86
CA PRO A 205 1.19 -6.75 39.43
C PRO A 205 -0.02 -6.56 38.50
N ARG A 206 -0.66 -5.38 38.55
CA ARG A 206 -1.76 -4.99 37.65
C ARG A 206 -1.27 -3.96 36.63
N THR A 207 -1.18 -4.36 35.36
CA THR A 207 -0.76 -3.45 34.28
C THR A 207 -1.89 -2.48 33.90
N THR A 208 -1.54 -1.20 33.70
CA THR A 208 -2.38 -0.20 33.02
C THR A 208 -1.64 0.29 31.79
N THR A 209 -2.21 0.08 30.61
CA THR A 209 -1.55 0.37 29.33
C THR A 209 -1.79 1.82 28.91
N THR A 210 -0.71 2.58 28.71
CA THR A 210 -0.71 3.83 27.93
C THR A 210 0.15 3.56 26.70
N THR A 211 -0.47 3.49 25.52
CA THR A 211 0.25 3.17 24.28
C THR A 211 0.91 4.41 23.70
N THR A 212 2.24 4.39 23.60
CA THR A 212 3.01 5.34 22.78
C THR A 212 4.07 4.53 22.06
N THR A 213 3.83 4.25 20.78
CA THR A 213 4.65 3.30 20.02
C THR A 213 5.86 3.97 19.39
N THR A 214 6.96 4.04 20.15
CA THR A 214 8.31 4.21 19.59
C THR A 214 8.86 2.85 19.20
N THR A 215 9.17 2.65 17.92
CA THR A 215 9.74 1.39 17.41
C THR A 215 11.26 1.40 17.57
N GLU A 216 11.79 0.74 18.61
CA GLU A 216 13.22 0.43 18.69
C GLU A 216 13.58 -0.78 17.82
N MET A 217 14.75 -0.73 17.16
CA MET A 217 15.27 -1.83 16.34
C MET A 217 16.00 -2.87 17.21
N PRO A 218 15.59 -4.15 17.22
CA PRO A 218 16.28 -5.19 17.99
C PRO A 218 17.58 -5.64 17.30
N ARG A 219 18.73 -5.43 17.96
CA ARG A 219 20.00 -6.01 17.53
C ARG A 219 20.08 -7.50 17.91
N SER A 220 19.84 -8.39 16.96
CA SER A 220 20.28 -9.79 17.06
C SER A 220 21.81 -9.90 16.84
N ARG A 221 22.45 -10.84 17.52
CA ARG A 221 23.91 -11.05 17.48
C ARG A 221 24.19 -12.52 17.24
N GLU A 222 24.26 -12.91 15.97
CA GLU A 222 24.48 -14.31 15.58
C GLU A 222 25.98 -14.67 15.49
N TYR A 223 26.26 -15.96 15.61
CA TYR A 223 27.59 -16.54 15.76
C TYR A 223 27.75 -17.67 14.74
N PHE A 224 28.67 -17.51 13.79
CA PHE A 224 28.90 -18.47 12.71
C PHE A 224 29.94 -19.54 13.10
N PRO A 225 29.59 -20.84 13.04
CA PRO A 225 30.56 -21.92 12.91
C PRO A 225 31.07 -22.02 11.46
N SER A 226 32.36 -22.31 11.28
CA SER A 226 33.00 -22.36 9.95
C SER A 226 32.68 -23.63 9.16
N TYR A 227 32.72 -23.55 7.82
CA TYR A 227 32.53 -24.67 6.90
C TYR A 227 33.69 -25.68 6.95
N GLY A 228 33.36 -26.97 6.90
CA GLY A 228 34.33 -28.07 6.77
C GLY A 228 33.98 -28.99 5.59
N ASN A 229 34.77 -28.97 4.52
CA ASN A 229 34.61 -29.84 3.36
C ASN A 229 34.86 -31.32 3.71
N ARG A 230 33.99 -32.25 3.23
CA ARG A 230 34.41 -33.60 2.77
C ARG A 230 33.33 -34.41 2.01
N HIS A 231 33.77 -34.91 0.87
CA HIS A 231 33.20 -36.01 0.06
C HIS A 231 34.43 -36.77 -0.52
N PRO A 232 34.30 -37.98 -1.11
CA PRO A 232 33.16 -38.89 -1.17
C PRO A 232 33.51 -40.32 -0.69
N THR A 233 32.56 -41.27 -0.75
CA THR A 233 32.80 -42.63 -1.30
C THR A 233 31.47 -43.36 -1.58
N ARG A 234 31.54 -44.51 -2.29
CA ARG A 234 30.41 -45.15 -3.00
C ARG A 234 30.52 -46.67 -2.94
N HIS A 235 29.47 -47.38 -2.53
CA HIS A 235 29.34 -48.83 -2.74
C HIS A 235 27.91 -49.25 -3.11
N HIS A 236 27.80 -50.19 -4.06
CA HIS A 236 26.59 -50.96 -4.41
C HIS A 236 26.58 -52.29 -3.64
N THR A 237 25.49 -53.09 -3.73
CA THR A 237 25.48 -54.45 -4.36
C THR A 237 24.23 -55.29 -4.02
N THR A 238 23.37 -55.48 -5.04
CA THR A 238 22.64 -56.72 -5.43
C THR A 238 21.48 -57.36 -4.60
N THR A 239 20.52 -57.87 -5.39
CA THR A 239 19.23 -58.54 -5.07
C THR A 239 19.33 -60.07 -5.01
N GLN A 240 18.39 -60.76 -4.33
CA GLN A 240 18.01 -62.17 -4.62
C GLN A 240 16.48 -62.40 -4.49
N VAL A 241 15.97 -63.55 -5.02
CA VAL A 241 14.59 -63.70 -5.54
C VAL A 241 14.06 -65.17 -5.43
N VAL A 242 12.93 -65.39 -4.70
CA VAL A 242 11.85 -66.42 -4.94
C VAL A 242 12.29 -67.92 -4.69
N PRO A 243 11.44 -68.93 -4.28
CA PRO A 243 10.07 -69.26 -4.73
C PRO A 243 9.01 -69.72 -3.67
N ALA A 244 7.86 -70.21 -4.15
CA ALA A 244 6.63 -70.58 -3.41
C ALA A 244 6.58 -72.10 -3.01
N THR A 245 5.53 -72.71 -2.43
CA THR A 245 4.12 -72.83 -2.91
C THR A 245 3.20 -73.54 -1.87
N ALA A 246 1.86 -73.49 -2.11
CA ALA A 246 0.81 -74.46 -1.72
C ALA A 246 -0.08 -74.21 -0.48
N THR A 247 -1.34 -74.68 -0.58
CA THR A 247 -2.47 -74.54 0.36
C THR A 247 -3.16 -75.89 0.63
N PRO A 248 -4.04 -75.97 1.64
CA PRO A 248 -5.37 -76.56 1.38
C PRO A 248 -6.55 -75.80 2.04
N HIS A 249 -7.77 -76.27 1.71
CA HIS A 249 -9.09 -75.75 2.13
C HIS A 249 -9.45 -76.21 3.59
N HIS A 250 -10.60 -75.92 4.24
CA HIS A 250 -11.90 -75.38 3.82
C HIS A 250 -12.76 -74.95 5.05
N ARG A 251 -13.38 -73.75 5.07
CA ARG A 251 -14.80 -73.53 5.47
C ARG A 251 -15.21 -72.06 5.34
N GLN A 252 -16.50 -71.82 5.09
CA GLN A 252 -17.11 -70.48 5.08
C GLN A 252 -18.08 -70.34 6.26
N HIS A 253 -18.10 -69.16 6.89
CA HIS A 253 -19.24 -68.65 7.66
C HIS A 253 -19.41 -67.17 7.34
N HIS A 254 -20.64 -66.74 7.03
CA HIS A 254 -20.92 -65.35 6.68
C HIS A 254 -20.99 -64.45 7.91
N HIS A 255 -20.28 -63.32 7.88
CA HIS A 255 -20.51 -62.16 8.76
C HIS A 255 -20.46 -60.86 7.92
N PRO A 256 -21.21 -59.80 8.30
CA PRO A 256 -21.35 -58.61 7.47
C PRO A 256 -20.11 -57.70 7.57
N HIS A 257 -19.52 -57.33 6.44
CA HIS A 257 -18.41 -56.37 6.42
C HIS A 257 -18.91 -54.93 6.56
N HIS A 258 -18.88 -54.40 7.78
CA HIS A 258 -18.81 -52.96 7.98
C HIS A 258 -17.47 -52.44 7.41
N ARG A 259 -17.55 -51.72 6.29
CA ARG A 259 -16.41 -51.02 5.68
C ARG A 259 -15.96 -49.88 6.61
N PRO A 260 -14.69 -49.82 7.05
CA PRO A 260 -14.18 -48.66 7.78
C PRO A 260 -14.33 -47.39 6.92
N ALA A 261 -14.87 -46.33 7.51
CA ALA A 261 -14.97 -45.04 6.83
C ALA A 261 -13.57 -44.40 6.73
N THR A 262 -13.13 -44.07 5.51
CA THR A 262 -11.93 -43.27 5.31
C THR A 262 -12.11 -41.92 6.03
N PRO A 263 -11.17 -41.49 6.90
CA PRO A 263 -11.28 -40.21 7.57
C PRO A 263 -11.14 -39.07 6.55
N THR A 264 -12.27 -38.48 6.16
CA THR A 264 -12.28 -37.27 5.33
C THR A 264 -11.72 -36.11 6.14
N ARG A 265 -10.45 -35.78 5.86
CA ARG A 265 -9.77 -34.58 6.37
C ARG A 265 -10.52 -33.33 5.89
N ARG A 266 -11.53 -32.91 6.66
CA ARG A 266 -12.20 -31.62 6.49
C ARG A 266 -11.15 -30.51 6.54
N THR A 267 -10.93 -29.82 5.43
CA THR A 267 -10.25 -28.53 5.43
C THR A 267 -11.14 -27.53 6.18
N HIS A 268 -10.68 -27.12 7.35
CA HIS A 268 -11.33 -26.05 8.12
C HIS A 268 -11.03 -24.70 7.45
N HIS A 269 -11.75 -24.39 6.37
CA HIS A 269 -11.78 -23.03 5.82
C HIS A 269 -12.49 -22.12 6.82
N ASN A 270 -11.72 -21.40 7.63
CA ASN A 270 -12.22 -20.52 8.70
C ASN A 270 -12.72 -19.16 8.16
N GLY A 271 -13.38 -19.15 6.99
CA GLY A 271 -13.90 -17.95 6.33
C GLY A 271 -15.42 -18.01 6.12
N PRO A 272 -16.08 -16.87 5.83
CA PRO A 272 -17.51 -16.85 5.55
C PRO A 272 -17.90 -17.74 4.37
N THR A 273 -18.87 -18.64 4.58
CA THR A 273 -19.40 -19.55 3.55
C THR A 273 -20.39 -18.88 2.60
N THR A 274 -20.84 -17.66 2.93
CA THR A 274 -21.72 -16.81 2.13
C THR A 274 -20.99 -15.54 1.69
N PRO A 275 -21.34 -14.96 0.53
CA PRO A 275 -20.78 -13.67 0.13
C PRO A 275 -21.20 -12.54 1.08
N PRO A 276 -20.34 -11.52 1.28
CA PRO A 276 -20.69 -10.31 2.04
C PRO A 276 -21.78 -9.50 1.32
N ASN A 277 -22.50 -8.65 2.06
CA ASN A 277 -23.54 -7.79 1.49
C ASN A 277 -22.91 -6.65 0.66
N PRO A 278 -23.08 -6.60 -0.67
CA PRO A 278 -22.49 -5.56 -1.52
C PRO A 278 -22.95 -4.15 -1.20
N CYS A 279 -24.09 -3.99 -0.50
CA CYS A 279 -24.63 -2.68 -0.11
C CYS A 279 -24.15 -2.20 1.28
N ASN A 280 -23.41 -3.03 2.03
CA ASN A 280 -22.87 -2.66 3.34
C ASN A 280 -21.53 -3.37 3.59
N THR A 281 -20.53 -3.03 2.78
CA THR A 281 -19.15 -3.53 2.89
C THR A 281 -18.17 -2.50 2.33
N SER A 282 -16.92 -2.51 2.81
CA SER A 282 -15.79 -1.98 2.06
C SER A 282 -15.40 -2.96 0.94
N PHE A 283 -14.37 -2.65 0.16
CA PHE A 283 -13.87 -3.52 -0.90
C PHE A 283 -12.36 -3.68 -0.73
N ASP A 284 -11.85 -4.90 -0.90
CA ASP A 284 -10.43 -5.22 -0.75
C ASP A 284 -9.62 -4.91 -2.01
N ALA A 285 -10.29 -4.82 -3.16
CA ALA A 285 -9.75 -4.26 -4.40
C ALA A 285 -10.90 -3.87 -5.34
N ILE A 286 -10.67 -2.89 -6.20
CA ILE A 286 -11.56 -2.57 -7.34
C ILE A 286 -10.66 -2.25 -8.53
N THR A 287 -10.97 -2.81 -9.69
CA THR A 287 -10.19 -2.57 -10.90
C THR A 287 -11.00 -2.82 -12.18
N MET A 288 -10.49 -2.33 -13.30
CA MET A 288 -10.98 -2.71 -14.62
C MET A 288 -10.16 -3.91 -15.13
N ILE A 289 -10.84 -4.93 -15.65
CA ILE A 289 -10.21 -6.04 -16.37
C ILE A 289 -11.01 -6.21 -17.66
N ARG A 290 -10.33 -6.09 -18.82
CA ARG A 290 -10.91 -6.30 -20.16
C ARG A 290 -12.15 -5.45 -20.41
N ASN A 291 -12.08 -4.21 -19.97
CA ASN A 291 -13.15 -3.20 -20.02
C ASN A 291 -14.38 -3.52 -19.13
N GLU A 292 -14.38 -4.60 -18.35
CA GLU A 292 -15.40 -4.90 -17.33
C GLU A 292 -14.94 -4.45 -15.93
N LEU A 293 -15.90 -4.12 -15.05
CA LEU A 293 -15.61 -3.72 -13.68
C LEU A 293 -15.57 -4.94 -12.77
N PHE A 294 -14.48 -5.08 -12.01
CA PHE A 294 -14.31 -6.11 -10.99
C PHE A 294 -14.14 -5.49 -9.61
N VAL A 295 -14.92 -5.99 -8.65
CA VAL A 295 -14.90 -5.60 -7.23
C VAL A 295 -14.63 -6.85 -6.41
N PHE A 296 -13.68 -6.80 -5.48
CA PHE A 296 -13.25 -7.95 -4.67
C PHE A 296 -13.49 -7.70 -3.18
N LYS A 297 -13.91 -8.74 -2.46
CA LYS A 297 -13.98 -8.75 -1.00
C LYS A 297 -13.83 -10.17 -0.44
N ASP A 298 -12.89 -10.35 0.47
CA ASP A 298 -12.52 -11.64 1.07
C ASP A 298 -12.21 -12.68 -0.03
N ARG A 299 -12.83 -13.86 0.02
CA ARG A 299 -12.75 -14.91 -1.02
C ARG A 299 -13.65 -14.66 -2.24
N TRP A 300 -14.35 -13.53 -2.31
CA TRP A 300 -15.42 -13.26 -3.28
C TRP A 300 -15.06 -12.12 -4.24
N LEU A 301 -15.65 -12.16 -5.44
CA LEU A 301 -15.67 -11.07 -6.40
C LEU A 301 -17.06 -10.85 -6.96
N TRP A 302 -17.29 -9.64 -7.44
CA TRP A 302 -18.39 -9.28 -8.34
C TRP A 302 -17.80 -8.81 -9.66
N ARG A 303 -18.38 -9.30 -10.77
CA ARG A 303 -18.05 -8.92 -12.14
C ARG A 303 -19.25 -8.21 -12.74
N MET A 304 -19.02 -7.06 -13.37
CA MET A 304 -20.07 -6.24 -13.95
C MET A 304 -19.69 -5.78 -15.36
N GLU A 305 -20.54 -6.08 -16.34
CA GLU A 305 -20.50 -5.41 -17.64
C GLU A 305 -20.77 -3.90 -17.45
N GLN A 306 -20.17 -3.09 -18.31
CA GLN A 306 -20.35 -1.64 -18.29
C GLN A 306 -21.82 -1.25 -18.47
N GLN A 307 -22.25 -0.24 -17.71
CA GLN A 307 -23.49 0.47 -18.01
C GLN A 307 -23.34 1.20 -19.36
N LYS A 308 -23.84 0.58 -20.42
CA LYS A 308 -24.12 1.28 -21.67
C LYS A 308 -25.21 2.32 -21.37
N MET A 309 -24.87 3.60 -21.49
CA MET A 309 -25.84 4.69 -21.41
C MET A 309 -26.64 4.77 -22.72
N SER A 310 -27.44 3.73 -22.98
CA SER A 310 -28.34 3.62 -24.11
C SER A 310 -29.79 3.68 -23.63
N ASP A 311 -30.50 4.70 -24.10
CA ASP A 311 -31.96 4.72 -24.26
C ASP A 311 -32.81 4.61 -22.98
N GLY A 312 -32.29 5.13 -21.86
CA GLY A 312 -33.10 5.56 -20.69
C GLY A 312 -33.67 4.46 -19.80
N VAL A 313 -33.63 3.19 -20.23
CA VAL A 313 -34.02 2.04 -19.40
C VAL A 313 -32.91 1.76 -18.38
N VAL A 314 -33.11 2.21 -17.14
CA VAL A 314 -32.25 1.84 -16.02
C VAL A 314 -32.44 0.34 -15.74
N GLU A 315 -31.45 -0.49 -16.07
CA GLU A 315 -31.39 -1.87 -15.56
C GLU A 315 -31.58 -1.85 -14.04
N ALA A 316 -32.54 -2.64 -13.55
CA ALA A 316 -33.03 -2.54 -12.18
C ALA A 316 -31.92 -2.54 -11.11
N HIS A 317 -32.18 -1.87 -9.97
CA HIS A 317 -31.32 -1.75 -8.78
C HIS A 317 -31.10 -3.08 -8.04
N ARG A 318 -30.70 -4.13 -8.76
CA ARG A 318 -30.33 -5.44 -8.25
C ARG A 318 -28.80 -5.48 -8.11
N PRO A 319 -28.27 -5.70 -6.90
CA PRO A 319 -26.83 -5.86 -6.72
C PRO A 319 -26.27 -7.05 -7.53
N PRO A 320 -25.00 -6.99 -7.97
CA PRO A 320 -24.39 -8.04 -8.76
C PRO A 320 -24.29 -9.38 -8.00
N VAL A 321 -24.29 -10.49 -8.75
CA VAL A 321 -24.07 -11.84 -8.20
C VAL A 321 -22.59 -12.00 -7.82
N ALA A 322 -22.34 -12.51 -6.62
CA ALA A 322 -21.00 -12.81 -6.14
C ALA A 322 -20.51 -14.19 -6.61
N TYR A 323 -19.22 -14.29 -6.92
CA TYR A 323 -18.52 -15.52 -7.27
C TYR A 323 -17.30 -15.69 -6.37
N GLU A 324 -16.93 -16.92 -6.02
CA GLU A 324 -15.62 -17.16 -5.38
C GLU A 324 -14.50 -16.90 -6.38
N ILE A 325 -13.43 -16.21 -5.97
CA ILE A 325 -12.33 -15.79 -6.85
C ILE A 325 -11.71 -16.99 -7.59
N ASN A 326 -11.50 -18.12 -6.89
CA ASN A 326 -10.93 -19.35 -7.45
C ASN A 326 -11.82 -20.06 -8.50
N ARG A 327 -13.08 -19.62 -8.70
CA ARG A 327 -13.92 -20.10 -9.81
C ARG A 327 -13.62 -19.39 -11.14
N LEU A 328 -12.90 -18.27 -11.10
CA LEU A 328 -12.55 -17.47 -12.27
C LEU A 328 -11.02 -17.37 -12.48
N PHE A 329 -10.24 -17.39 -11.40
CA PHE A 329 -8.78 -17.30 -11.43
C PHE A 329 -8.16 -18.58 -10.86
N PHE A 330 -7.80 -19.51 -11.75
CA PHE A 330 -7.28 -20.82 -11.41
C PHE A 330 -5.76 -20.74 -11.14
N GLY A 331 -5.37 -20.88 -9.88
CA GLY A 331 -3.96 -20.91 -9.46
C GLY A 331 -3.61 -20.08 -8.21
N LEU A 332 -4.56 -19.31 -7.66
CA LEU A 332 -4.43 -18.76 -6.30
C LEU A 332 -4.55 -19.89 -5.25
N PRO A 333 -4.04 -19.70 -4.02
CA PRO A 333 -4.18 -20.69 -2.94
C PRO A 333 -5.65 -21.05 -2.60
N GLU A 334 -5.89 -22.21 -2.00
CA GLU A 334 -7.24 -22.60 -1.54
C GLU A 334 -7.61 -22.01 -0.16
N ASP A 335 -6.63 -21.47 0.56
CA ASP A 335 -6.70 -21.07 1.96
C ASP A 335 -6.46 -19.58 2.24
N PHE A 336 -6.25 -18.76 1.19
CA PHE A 336 -6.20 -17.30 1.39
C PHE A 336 -7.55 -16.76 1.87
N GLN A 337 -7.51 -15.74 2.73
CA GLN A 337 -8.71 -15.15 3.35
C GLN A 337 -9.26 -13.97 2.53
N ARG A 338 -8.35 -13.14 2.01
CA ARG A 338 -8.60 -12.02 1.09
C ARG A 338 -7.43 -11.86 0.13
N ILE A 339 -7.61 -11.05 -0.92
CA ILE A 339 -6.51 -10.43 -1.67
C ILE A 339 -6.21 -9.04 -1.10
N ASP A 340 -5.00 -8.52 -1.31
CA ASP A 340 -4.64 -7.17 -0.85
C ASP A 340 -4.82 -6.11 -1.94
N THR A 341 -4.50 -6.42 -3.20
CA THR A 341 -4.92 -5.64 -4.39
C THR A 341 -4.86 -6.48 -5.67
N VAL A 342 -5.47 -6.00 -6.76
CA VAL A 342 -5.35 -6.57 -8.11
C VAL A 342 -5.51 -5.49 -9.21
N TYR A 343 -4.77 -5.61 -10.30
CA TYR A 343 -4.92 -4.76 -11.50
C TYR A 343 -4.65 -5.51 -12.81
N GLU A 344 -5.16 -5.02 -13.95
CA GLU A 344 -4.73 -5.45 -15.30
C GLU A 344 -3.67 -4.48 -15.83
N ASN A 345 -2.52 -5.00 -16.26
CA ASN A 345 -1.40 -4.20 -16.75
C ASN A 345 -1.47 -3.91 -18.25
N LYS A 346 -0.53 -3.07 -18.75
CA LYS A 346 -0.47 -2.67 -20.17
C LYS A 346 -0.26 -3.82 -21.17
N TYR A 347 0.10 -5.02 -20.71
CA TYR A 347 0.23 -6.23 -21.51
C TYR A 347 -0.95 -7.20 -21.34
N GLN A 348 -2.08 -6.75 -20.76
CA GLN A 348 -3.30 -7.54 -20.51
C GLN A 348 -3.07 -8.76 -19.59
N LYS A 349 -2.07 -8.67 -18.70
CA LYS A 349 -1.84 -9.59 -17.60
C LYS A 349 -2.51 -9.05 -16.34
N ILE A 350 -3.09 -9.94 -15.55
CA ILE A 350 -3.83 -9.58 -14.33
C ILE A 350 -2.95 -9.93 -13.13
N ILE A 351 -2.60 -8.93 -12.33
CA ILE A 351 -1.57 -9.03 -11.28
C ILE A 351 -2.26 -8.99 -9.92
N PHE A 352 -2.27 -10.10 -9.18
CA PHE A 352 -2.81 -10.20 -7.82
C PHE A 352 -1.71 -10.07 -6.77
N PHE A 353 -2.00 -9.42 -5.65
CA PHE A 353 -1.11 -9.28 -4.49
C PHE A 353 -1.78 -9.90 -3.26
N ILE A 354 -1.04 -10.77 -2.55
CA ILE A 354 -1.47 -11.41 -1.31
C ILE A 354 -0.26 -11.51 -0.37
N GLY A 355 -0.24 -10.69 0.68
CA GLY A 355 0.90 -10.52 1.58
C GLY A 355 2.18 -10.16 0.84
N LYS A 356 3.30 -10.78 1.24
CA LYS A 356 4.61 -10.61 0.60
C LYS A 356 4.75 -11.31 -0.76
N GLN A 357 3.66 -11.70 -1.42
CA GLN A 357 3.67 -12.37 -2.72
C GLN A 357 2.79 -11.68 -3.76
N TYR A 358 3.20 -11.79 -5.02
CA TYR A 358 2.38 -11.43 -6.18
C TYR A 358 2.27 -12.58 -7.19
N PHE A 359 1.17 -12.60 -7.94
CA PHE A 359 0.78 -13.66 -8.86
C PHE A 359 0.38 -13.03 -10.21
N VAL A 360 0.97 -13.47 -11.31
CA VAL A 360 0.63 -12.98 -12.65
C VAL A 360 -0.29 -13.98 -13.35
N PHE A 361 -1.43 -13.49 -13.83
CA PHE A 361 -2.43 -14.25 -14.56
C PHE A 361 -2.53 -13.82 -16.02
N ASN A 362 -2.76 -14.82 -16.88
CA ASN A 362 -3.10 -14.67 -18.27
C ASN A 362 -4.51 -15.19 -18.48
N SER A 363 -5.45 -14.26 -18.67
CA SER A 363 -6.90 -14.55 -18.63
C SER A 363 -7.30 -15.17 -17.29
N GLN A 364 -7.59 -16.47 -17.25
CA GLN A 364 -8.07 -17.19 -16.07
C GLN A 364 -7.01 -18.10 -15.42
N LYS A 365 -5.80 -18.19 -16.00
CA LYS A 365 -4.74 -19.10 -15.56
C LYS A 365 -3.54 -18.33 -15.03
N ILE A 366 -2.94 -18.80 -13.95
CA ILE A 366 -1.64 -18.33 -13.48
C ILE A 366 -0.55 -18.64 -14.52
N GLU A 367 0.39 -17.71 -14.71
CA GLU A 367 1.55 -17.90 -15.58
C GLU A 367 2.63 -18.77 -14.88
N PRO A 368 3.48 -19.49 -15.62
CA PRO A 368 4.55 -20.30 -15.01
C PRO A 368 5.55 -19.48 -14.19
N GLY A 369 5.97 -20.00 -13.04
CA GLY A 369 6.97 -19.36 -12.17
C GLY A 369 6.40 -18.29 -11.24
N TYR A 370 5.12 -18.39 -10.88
CA TYR A 370 4.43 -17.60 -9.86
C TYR A 370 3.78 -18.51 -8.78
N PRO A 371 3.54 -18.03 -7.55
CA PRO A 371 3.84 -16.67 -7.03
C PRO A 371 5.32 -16.34 -6.91
N ARG A 372 5.62 -15.04 -6.75
CA ARG A 372 6.95 -14.49 -6.50
C ARG A 372 6.92 -13.49 -5.34
N PRO A 373 8.05 -13.25 -4.64
CA PRO A 373 8.10 -12.28 -3.55
C PRO A 373 8.04 -10.84 -4.06
N LEU A 374 7.54 -9.90 -3.25
CA LEU A 374 7.51 -8.48 -3.60
C LEU A 374 8.91 -7.89 -3.90
N THR A 375 9.97 -8.46 -3.31
CA THR A 375 11.36 -8.07 -3.56
C THR A 375 11.80 -8.31 -5.02
N ASP A 376 11.16 -9.22 -5.77
CA ASP A 376 11.43 -9.38 -7.21
C ASP A 376 10.95 -8.17 -8.03
N LEU A 377 10.00 -7.38 -7.50
CA LEU A 377 9.58 -6.08 -8.05
C LEU A 377 10.51 -4.92 -7.63
N GLY A 378 11.55 -5.18 -6.83
CA GLY A 378 12.42 -4.15 -6.24
C GLY A 378 11.85 -3.47 -4.98
N LEU A 379 10.73 -3.97 -4.43
CA LEU A 379 10.16 -3.43 -3.19
C LEU A 379 11.02 -3.87 -1.97
N PRO A 380 11.21 -3.00 -0.95
CA PRO A 380 11.94 -3.36 0.27
C PRO A 380 11.34 -4.56 1.02
N GLU A 381 12.16 -5.38 1.66
CA GLU A 381 11.71 -6.55 2.43
C GLU A 381 10.81 -6.16 3.64
N SER A 382 10.89 -4.91 4.12
CA SER A 382 10.00 -4.36 5.15
C SER A 382 8.55 -4.21 4.70
N ILE A 383 8.24 -4.29 3.40
CA ILE A 383 6.88 -4.22 2.88
C ILE A 383 6.16 -5.56 3.09
N GLU A 384 5.08 -5.54 3.88
CA GLU A 384 4.30 -6.75 4.20
C GLU A 384 3.23 -7.09 3.15
N ARG A 385 2.72 -6.07 2.43
CA ARG A 385 1.72 -6.18 1.36
C ARG A 385 1.61 -4.88 0.57
N ILE A 386 0.83 -4.89 -0.52
CA ILE A 386 0.41 -3.71 -1.27
C ILE A 386 -1.10 -3.51 -1.07
N ASP A 387 -1.51 -2.37 -0.50
CA ASP A 387 -2.91 -2.06 -0.16
C ASP A 387 -3.75 -1.63 -1.38
N ALA A 388 -3.12 -1.09 -2.43
CA ALA A 388 -3.81 -0.68 -3.67
C ALA A 388 -2.84 -0.62 -4.86
N ALA A 389 -3.37 -0.71 -6.09
CA ALA A 389 -2.59 -0.57 -7.32
C ALA A 389 -3.36 0.19 -8.43
N LEU A 390 -2.86 1.35 -8.84
CA LEU A 390 -3.44 2.22 -9.87
C LEU A 390 -2.59 2.19 -11.15
N VAL A 391 -3.14 1.72 -12.26
CA VAL A 391 -2.57 2.00 -13.59
C VAL A 391 -3.04 3.39 -14.03
N TRP A 392 -2.11 4.31 -14.25
CA TRP A 392 -2.43 5.72 -14.50
C TRP A 392 -2.14 6.12 -15.96
N SER A 393 -3.21 6.36 -16.72
CA SER A 393 -3.12 6.70 -18.15
C SER A 393 -2.40 8.03 -18.44
N HIS A 394 -2.28 8.94 -17.46
CA HIS A 394 -1.62 10.23 -17.63
C HIS A 394 -0.13 10.10 -18.01
N ASN A 395 0.54 9.02 -17.57
CA ASN A 395 1.94 8.73 -17.92
C ASN A 395 2.22 7.25 -18.22
N ASN A 396 1.18 6.42 -18.34
CA ASN A 396 1.27 4.99 -18.63
C ASN A 396 2.15 4.20 -17.64
N ARG A 397 2.15 4.60 -16.36
CA ARG A 397 2.84 3.92 -15.26
C ARG A 397 1.85 3.29 -14.28
N THR A 398 2.29 2.22 -13.64
CA THR A 398 1.58 1.62 -12.50
C THR A 398 2.03 2.29 -11.21
N TYR A 399 1.11 2.42 -10.25
CA TYR A 399 1.36 3.01 -8.94
C TYR A 399 0.92 2.04 -7.85
N LEU A 400 1.87 1.56 -7.03
CA LEU A 400 1.63 0.59 -5.95
C LEU A 400 1.62 1.32 -4.60
N TYR A 401 0.65 1.07 -3.73
CA TYR A 401 0.50 1.78 -2.45
C TYR A 401 0.66 0.84 -1.25
N SER A 402 1.35 1.27 -0.21
CA SER A 402 1.45 0.53 1.06
C SER A 402 1.54 1.49 2.25
N GLY A 403 0.51 1.46 3.10
CA GLY A 403 0.37 2.29 4.29
C GLY A 403 0.37 3.80 4.01
N ARG A 404 1.52 4.44 4.28
CA ARG A 404 1.75 5.87 4.01
C ARG A 404 2.41 6.17 2.66
N LEU A 405 2.96 5.14 2.02
CA LEU A 405 3.95 5.26 0.95
C LEU A 405 3.41 4.74 -0.37
N TYR A 406 3.98 5.21 -1.47
CA TYR A 406 3.69 4.67 -2.78
C TYR A 406 4.93 4.55 -3.68
N TRP A 407 4.85 3.53 -4.53
CA TRP A 407 5.57 3.03 -5.69
C TRP A 407 5.20 3.66 -7.03
N ARG A 408 6.10 4.15 -7.89
CA ARG A 408 5.87 4.11 -9.35
C ARG A 408 6.60 2.88 -9.88
N PHE A 409 5.88 2.06 -10.66
CA PHE A 409 6.33 0.78 -11.16
C PHE A 409 6.39 0.82 -12.69
N ASP A 410 7.54 0.43 -13.23
CA ASP A 410 7.77 0.30 -14.66
C ASP A 410 7.53 -1.15 -15.09
N GLU A 411 6.44 -1.35 -15.83
CA GLU A 411 6.08 -2.62 -16.43
C GLU A 411 7.10 -3.10 -17.49
N ASP A 412 7.90 -2.21 -18.12
CA ASP A 412 8.91 -2.61 -19.13
C ASP A 412 10.16 -3.24 -18.48
N THR A 413 10.56 -2.77 -17.30
CA THR A 413 11.70 -3.32 -16.53
C THR A 413 11.26 -4.32 -15.46
N ASN A 414 9.96 -4.39 -15.15
CA ASN A 414 9.37 -5.13 -14.04
C ASN A 414 10.00 -4.73 -12.69
N LYS A 415 10.24 -3.43 -12.47
CA LYS A 415 10.78 -2.88 -11.22
C LYS A 415 10.04 -1.62 -10.79
N VAL A 416 9.98 -1.38 -9.47
CA VAL A 416 9.73 -0.03 -8.93
C VAL A 416 10.89 0.88 -9.27
N GLU A 417 10.61 2.12 -9.63
CA GLU A 417 11.64 3.12 -9.91
C GLU A 417 12.35 3.55 -8.61
N LEU A 418 13.66 3.83 -8.68
CA LEU A 418 14.53 4.14 -7.53
C LEU A 418 14.07 5.34 -6.69
N ASP A 419 13.53 6.35 -7.37
CA ASP A 419 12.81 7.54 -6.91
C ASP A 419 11.77 7.33 -5.77
N TYR A 420 11.50 6.09 -5.38
CA TYR A 420 10.38 5.68 -4.54
C TYR A 420 10.85 4.78 -3.39
N PRO A 421 10.21 4.83 -2.20
CA PRO A 421 8.87 5.37 -1.94
C PRO A 421 8.77 6.91 -1.95
N ARG A 422 7.55 7.37 -2.25
CA ARG A 422 7.11 8.75 -2.01
C ARG A 422 5.95 8.74 -1.01
N ASP A 423 5.83 9.77 -0.18
CA ASP A 423 4.72 9.88 0.78
C ASP A 423 3.39 10.22 0.07
N MET A 424 2.29 9.58 0.47
CA MET A 424 0.99 9.73 -0.20
C MET A 424 0.35 11.12 -0.06
N SER A 425 0.89 12.04 0.76
CA SER A 425 0.39 13.41 0.90
C SER A 425 0.29 14.21 -0.40
N ILE A 426 1.05 13.84 -1.43
CA ILE A 426 0.93 14.39 -2.80
C ILE A 426 -0.43 14.10 -3.45
N TRP A 427 -1.13 13.03 -3.04
CA TRP A 427 -2.50 12.70 -3.44
C TRP A 427 -3.50 13.46 -2.55
N LYS A 428 -3.51 14.80 -2.67
CA LYS A 428 -4.08 15.70 -1.67
C LYS A 428 -5.57 15.43 -1.39
N GLY A 429 -5.88 15.20 -0.12
CA GLY A 429 -7.24 14.92 0.38
C GLY A 429 -7.65 13.45 0.39
N ILE A 430 -6.81 12.53 -0.10
CA ILE A 430 -7.03 11.08 0.03
C ILE A 430 -6.60 10.56 1.42
N GLY A 431 -5.45 11.03 1.91
CA GLY A 431 -4.82 10.53 3.14
C GLY A 431 -4.07 9.22 2.93
N TYR A 432 -3.88 8.47 4.01
CA TYR A 432 -3.05 7.25 4.08
C TYR A 432 -3.90 6.00 4.34
N ASN A 433 -3.36 4.82 4.06
CA ASN A 433 -4.03 3.52 4.22
C ASN A 433 -5.39 3.52 3.47
N ILE A 434 -5.32 3.44 2.14
CA ILE A 434 -6.48 3.30 1.23
C ILE A 434 -6.77 1.81 1.01
N ASP A 435 -8.01 1.48 0.63
CA ASP A 435 -8.42 0.08 0.39
C ASP A 435 -8.41 -0.29 -1.11
N ALA A 436 -8.51 0.69 -2.00
CA ALA A 436 -8.32 0.51 -3.45
C ALA A 436 -8.06 1.85 -4.16
N ALA A 437 -7.45 1.80 -5.34
CA ALA A 437 -7.32 2.92 -6.26
C ALA A 437 -7.35 2.41 -7.71
N PHE A 438 -8.16 3.00 -8.59
CA PHE A 438 -8.19 2.64 -10.01
C PHE A 438 -8.69 3.78 -10.89
N GLN A 439 -8.47 3.68 -12.20
CA GLN A 439 -9.09 4.55 -13.19
C GLN A 439 -10.26 3.83 -13.86
N TYR A 440 -11.42 4.49 -13.92
CA TYR A 440 -12.62 3.95 -14.58
C TYR A 440 -12.68 4.35 -16.06
N SER A 441 -13.58 3.76 -16.83
CA SER A 441 -13.73 4.01 -18.27
C SER A 441 -14.22 5.41 -18.65
N ASP A 442 -14.60 6.25 -17.68
CA ASP A 442 -14.79 7.70 -17.85
C ASP A 442 -13.47 8.51 -17.82
N GLY A 443 -12.34 7.81 -17.73
CA GLY A 443 -11.00 8.40 -17.65
C GLY A 443 -10.82 9.24 -16.38
N LYS A 444 -11.48 8.88 -15.27
CA LYS A 444 -11.30 9.52 -13.96
C LYS A 444 -10.74 8.53 -12.96
N THR A 445 -9.83 9.02 -12.13
CA THR A 445 -9.18 8.25 -11.08
C THR A 445 -10.02 8.29 -9.79
N TYR A 446 -10.22 7.12 -9.18
CA TYR A 446 -11.03 6.90 -8.00
C TYR A 446 -10.24 6.18 -6.92
N PHE A 447 -10.40 6.61 -5.67
CA PHE A 447 -9.75 6.07 -4.48
C PHE A 447 -10.81 5.67 -3.45
N PHE A 448 -10.59 4.57 -2.71
CA PHE A 448 -11.57 3.96 -1.82
C PHE A 448 -11.02 3.80 -0.41
N LYS A 449 -11.89 3.96 0.59
CA LYS A 449 -11.60 3.67 1.99
C LYS A 449 -12.88 3.48 2.81
N GLY A 450 -13.01 2.36 3.49
CA GLY A 450 -14.22 1.96 4.20
C GLY A 450 -15.41 1.88 3.24
N LEU A 451 -16.56 2.43 3.66
CA LEU A 451 -17.80 2.44 2.88
C LEU A 451 -17.87 3.58 1.84
N GLY A 452 -16.76 4.25 1.55
CA GLY A 452 -16.75 5.47 0.74
C GLY A 452 -15.59 5.57 -0.25
N TYR A 453 -15.74 6.48 -1.22
CA TYR A 453 -14.77 6.74 -2.27
C TYR A 453 -14.63 8.24 -2.56
N TRP A 454 -13.50 8.64 -3.14
CA TRP A 454 -13.26 9.97 -3.70
C TRP A 454 -13.10 9.88 -5.21
N ARG A 455 -13.53 10.92 -5.93
CA ARG A 455 -13.07 11.19 -7.30
C ARG A 455 -11.90 12.17 -7.25
N PHE A 456 -10.74 11.72 -7.71
CA PHE A 456 -9.55 12.55 -7.80
C PHE A 456 -9.63 13.52 -8.99
N ASN A 457 -8.79 14.55 -8.99
CA ASN A 457 -8.57 15.44 -10.11
C ASN A 457 -7.08 15.39 -10.46
N ASP A 458 -6.76 14.57 -11.45
CA ASP A 458 -5.41 14.23 -11.89
C ASP A 458 -4.59 15.49 -12.22
N MET A 459 -5.20 16.45 -12.94
CA MET A 459 -4.57 17.72 -13.33
C MET A 459 -4.29 18.68 -12.17
N ARG A 460 -4.95 18.51 -11.02
CA ARG A 460 -4.76 19.35 -9.82
C ARG A 460 -4.11 18.60 -8.66
N MET A 461 -3.82 17.30 -8.81
CA MET A 461 -3.33 16.41 -7.75
C MET A 461 -4.10 16.54 -6.43
N GLN A 462 -5.43 16.61 -6.50
CA GLN A 462 -6.30 16.70 -5.31
C GLN A 462 -7.69 16.08 -5.53
N VAL A 463 -8.41 15.79 -4.44
CA VAL A 463 -9.83 15.40 -4.48
C VAL A 463 -10.72 16.48 -5.13
N SER A 464 -11.74 16.05 -5.87
CA SER A 464 -12.75 16.95 -6.48
C SER A 464 -13.84 17.40 -5.50
N ARG A 465 -14.17 16.57 -4.52
CA ARG A 465 -15.28 16.67 -3.55
C ARG A 465 -14.97 15.79 -2.34
N ASP A 466 -15.73 15.96 -1.27
CA ASP A 466 -15.71 15.09 -0.09
C ASP A 466 -16.09 13.64 -0.43
N GLN A 467 -15.78 12.71 0.47
CA GLN A 467 -16.01 11.27 0.28
C GLN A 467 -17.51 10.98 0.04
N GLN A 468 -17.80 10.09 -0.91
CA GLN A 468 -19.15 9.70 -1.30
C GLN A 468 -19.40 8.20 -1.01
N PRO A 469 -20.63 7.76 -0.72
CA PRO A 469 -20.93 6.33 -0.47
C PRO A 469 -20.60 5.45 -1.67
N SER A 470 -19.87 4.35 -1.45
CA SER A 470 -19.40 3.48 -2.53
C SER A 470 -20.49 2.56 -3.09
N ALA A 471 -21.31 1.96 -2.22
CA ALA A 471 -22.34 0.98 -2.55
C ALA A 471 -23.31 1.45 -3.66
N THR A 472 -23.85 2.67 -3.54
CA THR A 472 -24.82 3.23 -4.49
C THR A 472 -24.24 3.32 -5.91
N ARG A 473 -23.04 3.89 -6.06
CA ARG A 473 -22.42 4.11 -7.38
C ARG A 473 -21.90 2.82 -8.00
N TRP A 474 -21.25 1.97 -7.21
CA TRP A 474 -20.43 0.87 -7.73
C TRP A 474 -21.10 -0.50 -7.63
N MET A 475 -22.09 -0.68 -6.74
CA MET A 475 -22.77 -1.97 -6.52
C MET A 475 -24.27 -1.98 -6.88
N ARG A 476 -24.75 -0.94 -7.58
CA ARG A 476 -26.16 -0.77 -8.02
C ARG A 476 -27.19 -0.75 -6.86
N CYS A 477 -26.75 -0.41 -5.65
CA CYS A 477 -27.60 -0.38 -4.46
C CYS A 477 -28.51 0.87 -4.44
N PRO A 478 -29.73 0.78 -3.87
CA PRO A 478 -30.65 1.93 -3.77
C PRO A 478 -30.09 3.02 -2.85
N ASN A 479 -30.53 4.26 -3.04
CA ASN A 479 -30.28 5.33 -2.07
C ASN A 479 -31.22 5.17 -0.87
N GLU A 480 -30.74 5.46 0.34
CA GLU A 480 -31.57 5.50 1.56
C GLU A 480 -32.77 6.47 1.41
N ARG A 481 -32.60 7.54 0.61
CA ARG A 481 -33.67 8.50 0.26
C ARG A 481 -34.75 7.97 -0.67
N GLN A 482 -34.54 6.84 -1.35
CA GLN A 482 -35.59 6.17 -2.13
C GLN A 482 -36.39 5.23 -1.23
N VAL A 483 -35.70 4.45 -0.38
CA VAL A 483 -36.32 3.51 0.56
C VAL A 483 -37.34 4.19 1.49
N GLN A 484 -37.12 5.45 1.88
CA GLN A 484 -38.11 6.19 2.67
C GLN A 484 -39.38 6.51 1.86
N ASN A 485 -39.25 6.95 0.61
CA ASN A 485 -40.39 7.24 -0.25
C ASN A 485 -41.19 5.97 -0.58
N ASP A 486 -40.50 4.83 -0.77
CA ASP A 486 -41.12 3.52 -1.05
C ASP A 486 -41.85 2.91 0.17
N LEU A 487 -41.74 3.53 1.35
CA LEU A 487 -42.40 3.11 2.61
C LEU A 487 -43.49 4.09 3.09
N ASP A 488 -43.54 5.31 2.53
CA ASP A 488 -44.46 6.37 2.93
C ASP A 488 -45.65 6.59 1.95
N ASP A 489 -45.87 5.68 0.98
CA ASP A 489 -47.04 5.68 0.07
C ASP A 489 -48.06 4.57 0.39
N PRO A 490 -49.17 4.90 1.11
CA PRO A 490 -50.27 3.99 1.39
C PRO A 490 -51.46 4.13 0.40
N SER A 491 -51.21 4.19 -0.91
CA SER A 491 -52.24 4.24 -1.98
C SER A 491 -51.74 3.51 -3.25
N GLU A 492 -52.36 2.46 -3.79
CA GLU A 492 -53.79 2.18 -4.03
C GLU A 492 -54.15 0.66 -3.94
N PRO A 493 -55.45 0.28 -4.02
CA PRO A 493 -55.89 -1.12 -4.07
C PRO A 493 -55.59 -1.82 -5.40
N THR A 494 -55.47 -3.14 -5.37
CA THR A 494 -55.31 -3.97 -6.58
C THR A 494 -56.66 -4.34 -7.21
N ASP A 495 -57.14 -3.53 -8.16
CA ASP A 495 -58.24 -3.93 -9.05
C ASP A 495 -57.70 -4.60 -10.33
N LEU A 496 -58.41 -5.65 -10.78
CA LEU A 496 -58.07 -6.44 -11.96
C LEU A 496 -58.80 -5.90 -13.20
N PRO A 497 -58.17 -5.87 -14.40
CA PRO A 497 -58.81 -5.36 -15.60
C PRO A 497 -59.84 -6.34 -16.19
N ASP A 498 -61.07 -5.86 -16.34
CA ASP A 498 -62.17 -6.54 -17.05
C ASP A 498 -62.04 -6.33 -18.58
N PRO A 499 -61.99 -7.39 -19.41
CA PRO A 499 -61.52 -7.27 -20.80
C PRO A 499 -62.65 -7.14 -21.84
N ASP A 500 -63.44 -6.05 -21.81
CA ASP A 500 -64.34 -5.74 -22.95
C ASP A 500 -64.73 -4.25 -23.07
N LEU A 501 -64.19 -3.53 -24.06
CA LEU A 501 -64.83 -2.38 -24.75
C LEU A 501 -63.98 -1.83 -25.91
N HIS A 502 -64.61 -1.65 -27.07
CA HIS A 502 -63.98 -1.10 -28.29
C HIS A 502 -63.85 0.44 -28.28
N PRO A 503 -62.88 1.01 -29.04
CA PRO A 503 -62.50 2.42 -28.91
C PRO A 503 -63.53 3.40 -29.47
N ARG A 504 -63.72 4.53 -28.76
CA ARG A 504 -64.27 5.75 -29.34
C ARG A 504 -63.16 6.75 -29.63
N ILE A 505 -63.13 7.21 -30.87
CA ILE A 505 -62.38 8.40 -31.27
C ILE A 505 -63.21 9.62 -30.86
N ASP A 506 -62.62 10.57 -30.15
CA ASP A 506 -62.91 11.98 -30.42
C ASP A 506 -61.66 12.83 -30.20
N THR A 507 -61.70 14.06 -30.71
CA THR A 507 -60.55 14.92 -30.94
C THR A 507 -60.62 16.18 -30.10
N SER A 508 -59.49 16.57 -29.48
CA SER A 508 -59.27 17.97 -29.13
C SER A 508 -57.80 18.34 -29.30
N ARG A 509 -57.56 19.49 -29.91
CA ARG A 509 -56.22 20.10 -30.01
C ARG A 509 -55.93 20.88 -28.74
N SER A 510 -54.71 20.74 -28.23
CA SER A 510 -54.04 21.85 -27.53
C SER A 510 -52.66 22.06 -28.16
N THR A 511 -52.20 23.31 -28.22
CA THR A 511 -51.08 23.72 -29.09
C THR A 511 -50.00 24.48 -28.30
N SER A 512 -48.77 23.98 -28.31
CA SER A 512 -47.60 24.74 -27.87
C SER A 512 -46.35 24.43 -28.69
N ARG A 513 -46.17 25.23 -29.74
CA ARG A 513 -44.92 25.60 -30.45
C ARG A 513 -43.66 24.75 -30.18
N TRP A 514 -43.17 24.10 -31.23
CA TRP A 514 -41.73 23.82 -31.38
C TRP A 514 -41.02 25.10 -31.86
N SER A 515 -39.79 25.33 -31.40
CA SER A 515 -38.89 26.35 -31.96
C SER A 515 -37.56 25.70 -32.38
N SER A 516 -37.47 25.31 -33.64
CA SER A 516 -36.22 24.83 -34.23
C SER A 516 -35.19 25.95 -34.26
N PHE A 517 -34.00 25.71 -33.70
CA PHE A 517 -32.83 26.56 -33.93
C PHE A 517 -31.78 25.77 -34.72
N ASN A 518 -31.32 26.36 -35.82
CA ASN A 518 -30.41 25.71 -36.75
C ASN A 518 -28.98 25.67 -36.20
N VAL A 519 -28.28 24.57 -36.48
CA VAL A 519 -26.84 24.46 -36.30
C VAL A 519 -26.16 25.35 -37.34
N VAL A 520 -25.29 26.26 -36.88
CA VAL A 520 -24.33 26.97 -37.75
C VAL A 520 -22.93 26.56 -37.31
N LEU A 521 -22.25 25.81 -38.17
CA LEU A 521 -20.88 25.37 -37.95
C LEU A 521 -19.91 26.48 -38.41
N LEU A 522 -19.10 27.01 -37.49
CA LEU A 522 -18.05 27.97 -37.81
C LEU A 522 -16.67 27.37 -37.52
N LEU A 523 -16.05 26.83 -38.56
CA LEU A 523 -14.64 26.43 -38.54
C LEU A 523 -13.77 27.69 -38.61
N LEU A 524 -12.90 27.88 -37.62
CA LEU A 524 -11.89 28.95 -37.60
C LEU A 524 -10.51 28.32 -37.48
N SER A 525 -9.91 28.02 -38.63
CA SER A 525 -8.56 27.51 -38.75
C SER A 525 -7.53 28.63 -38.53
N LEU A 526 -6.74 28.55 -37.46
CA LEU A 526 -5.55 29.39 -37.31
C LEU A 526 -4.35 28.74 -38.00
N LEU A 527 -3.95 29.32 -39.14
CA LEU A 527 -2.61 29.16 -39.68
C LEU A 527 -1.70 30.21 -39.02
N ILE A 528 -0.59 29.78 -38.43
CA ILE A 528 0.56 30.64 -38.15
C ILE A 528 1.79 29.95 -38.75
N ALA A 529 2.57 30.72 -39.49
CA ALA A 529 3.67 30.23 -40.31
C ALA A 529 4.95 29.94 -39.51
N ALA A 530 5.79 29.08 -40.06
CA ALA A 530 7.23 29.06 -39.83
C ALA A 530 7.92 29.00 -41.19
N ALA A 531 8.79 29.97 -41.48
CA ALA A 531 9.54 30.03 -42.74
C ALA A 531 10.87 30.76 -42.51
N HIS A 532 11.97 30.01 -42.67
CA HIS A 532 13.37 30.46 -42.55
C HIS A 532 13.78 30.92 -41.12
N HIS A 533 15.05 30.80 -40.73
CA HIS A 533 16.24 30.63 -41.56
C HIS A 533 17.23 29.58 -41.04
#